data_AF-A0A7W6GNH3-F1
#
_entry.id   AF-A0A7W6GNH3-F1
#
_cell.length_a   1.000
_cell.length_b   1.000
_cell.length_c   1.000
_cell.angle_alpha   90.00
_cell.angle_beta   90.00
_cell.angle_gamma   90.00
#
_symmetry.space_group_name_H-M   'P 1'
#
loop_
_entity.id
_entity.type
_entity.pdbx_description
1 polymer ?
#
loop_
_entity_poly.entity_id
_entity_poly.type
_entity_poly.pdbx_seq_one_letter_code
_entity_poly.pdbx_strand_id
1 'polypeptide(L)'
;MSPAAYTAKDTRLFAQAINLTPCFTPVASPQSNGMSEAFVKTLKRDYIRISPLPDAETALRQIDGWIEDYNEIHPHSALKMASPRQFIRAKSN
;
A
#
# COMPACT_ATOMS: atom_id res chain seq x y z
N MET A 1 -2.56 -17.71 -5.72
CA MET A 1 -1.30 -18.33 -5.26
C MET A 1 -0.40 -17.18 -4.91
N SER A 2 -0.14 -17.00 -3.62
CA SER A 2 0.73 -15.92 -3.16
C SER A 2 2.18 -16.21 -3.55
N PRO A 3 2.99 -15.16 -3.83
CA PRO A 3 4.40 -15.33 -4.17
C PRO A 3 5.15 -16.17 -3.13
N ALA A 4 6.20 -16.88 -3.55
CA ALA A 4 7.03 -17.74 -2.69
C ALA A 4 7.51 -17.04 -1.41
N ALA A 5 7.77 -15.73 -1.49
CA ALA A 5 8.14 -14.90 -0.33
C ALA A 5 7.09 -14.92 0.80
N TYR A 6 5.80 -15.02 0.47
CA TYR A 6 4.69 -15.00 1.45
C TYR A 6 4.22 -16.41 1.85
N THR A 7 4.59 -17.45 1.08
CA THR A 7 4.27 -18.85 1.42
C THR A 7 5.41 -19.56 2.16
N ALA A 8 6.61 -18.97 2.17
CA ALA A 8 7.76 -19.46 2.92
C ALA A 8 7.43 -19.70 4.40
N LYS A 9 7.97 -20.79 4.95
CA LYS A 9 7.72 -21.22 6.33
C LYS A 9 8.08 -20.11 7.33
N ASP A 10 9.23 -19.48 7.15
CA ASP A 10 9.73 -18.47 8.08
C ASP A 10 8.85 -17.22 8.09
N THR A 11 8.37 -16.78 6.91
CA THR A 11 7.40 -15.67 6.80
C THR A 11 6.09 -15.98 7.54
N ARG A 12 5.60 -17.22 7.46
CA ARG A 12 4.38 -17.66 8.14
C ARG A 12 4.56 -17.74 9.65
N LEU A 13 5.70 -18.25 10.11
CA LEU A 13 6.04 -18.31 11.54
C LEU A 13 6.19 -16.91 12.13
N PHE A 14 6.85 -16.01 11.40
CA PHE A 14 6.98 -14.61 11.81
C PHE A 14 5.61 -13.94 11.96
N ALA A 15 4.72 -14.07 10.98
CA ALA A 15 3.36 -13.52 11.05
C ALA A 15 2.60 -14.02 12.29
N GLN A 16 2.67 -15.32 12.57
CA GLN A 16 2.05 -15.90 13.77
C GLN A 16 2.67 -15.36 15.07
N ALA A 17 3.99 -15.19 15.11
CA ALA A 17 4.69 -14.65 16.27
C ALA A 17 4.27 -13.21 16.62
N ILE A 18 3.79 -12.44 15.63
CA ILE A 18 3.24 -11.10 15.82
C ILE A 18 1.70 -11.06 15.82
N ASN A 19 1.04 -12.22 16.06
CA ASN A 19 -0.42 -12.38 16.13
C ASN A 19 -1.18 -12.02 14.84
N LEU A 20 -0.53 -12.10 13.68
CA LEU A 20 -1.20 -11.98 12.39
C LEU A 20 -1.63 -13.35 11.86
N THR A 21 -2.81 -13.41 11.27
CA THR A 21 -3.30 -14.59 10.54
C THR A 21 -2.94 -14.43 9.05
N PRO A 22 -2.08 -15.30 8.48
CA PRO A 22 -1.80 -15.25 7.05
C PRO A 22 -3.05 -15.59 6.22
N CYS A 23 -3.54 -14.61 5.47
CA CYS A 23 -4.67 -14.78 4.55
C CYS A 23 -4.15 -14.93 3.12
N PHE A 24 -4.43 -16.07 2.49
CA PHE A 24 -4.03 -16.33 1.11
C PHE A 24 -5.26 -16.31 0.21
N THR A 25 -5.23 -15.50 -0.84
CA THR A 25 -6.32 -15.46 -1.82
C THR A 25 -6.12 -16.57 -2.85
N PRO A 26 -7.20 -17.27 -3.27
CA PRO A 26 -7.15 -18.21 -4.37
C PRO A 26 -6.55 -17.54 -5.62
N VAL A 27 -5.88 -18.32 -6.49
CA VAL A 27 -5.43 -17.82 -7.80
C VAL A 27 -6.66 -17.26 -8.53
N ALA A 28 -6.56 -16.03 -9.05
CA ALA A 28 -7.61 -15.35 -9.81
C ALA A 28 -8.86 -14.90 -9.03
N SER A 29 -8.71 -14.34 -7.82
CA SER A 29 -9.73 -13.45 -7.22
C SER A 29 -9.35 -11.97 -7.43
N PRO A 30 -9.91 -11.29 -8.45
CA PRO A 30 -9.51 -9.93 -8.84
C PRO A 30 -9.79 -8.88 -7.77
N GLN A 31 -10.76 -9.13 -6.86
CA GLN A 31 -11.15 -8.12 -5.88
C GLN A 31 -10.16 -7.96 -4.72
N SER A 32 -9.40 -9.01 -4.39
CA SER A 32 -8.62 -9.04 -3.15
C SER A 32 -7.36 -8.15 -3.15
N ASN A 33 -6.77 -7.89 -4.32
CA ASN A 33 -5.59 -7.04 -4.48
C ASN A 33 -5.91 -5.64 -5.03
N GLY A 34 -7.19 -5.35 -5.32
CA GLY A 34 -7.56 -4.11 -5.99
C GLY A 34 -7.12 -2.85 -5.23
N MET A 35 -7.09 -2.90 -3.90
CA MET A 35 -6.60 -1.79 -3.07
C MET A 35 -5.09 -1.56 -3.23
N SER A 36 -4.27 -2.62 -3.18
CA SER A 36 -2.81 -2.48 -3.33
C SER A 36 -2.44 -2.09 -4.76
N GLU A 37 -3.13 -2.63 -5.75
CA GLU A 37 -2.95 -2.26 -7.16
C GLU A 37 -3.31 -0.79 -7.41
N ALA A 38 -4.42 -0.31 -6.84
CA ALA A 38 -4.81 1.10 -6.93
C ALA A 38 -3.77 2.02 -6.28
N PHE A 39 -3.26 1.66 -5.09
CA PHE A 39 -2.18 2.39 -4.42
C PHE A 39 -0.93 2.50 -5.31
N VAL A 40 -0.43 1.37 -5.82
CA VAL A 40 0.78 1.35 -6.68
C VAL A 40 0.55 2.15 -7.96
N LYS A 41 -0.66 2.12 -8.52
CA LYS A 41 -1.02 2.90 -9.71
C LYS A 41 -0.96 4.41 -9.42
N THR A 42 -1.52 4.86 -8.30
CA THR A 42 -1.42 6.26 -7.87
C THR A 42 0.02 6.66 -7.61
N LEU A 43 0.78 5.86 -6.86
CA LEU A 43 2.19 6.14 -6.55
C LEU A 43 3.02 6.34 -7.83
N LYS A 44 2.86 5.44 -8.81
CA LYS A 44 3.53 5.53 -10.10
C LYS A 44 3.11 6.76 -10.90
N ARG A 45 1.81 7.06 -10.94
CA ARG A 45 1.25 8.14 -11.76
C ARG A 45 1.62 9.52 -11.23
N ASP A 46 1.43 9.74 -9.93
CA ASP A 46 1.41 11.08 -9.34
C ASP A 46 2.73 11.48 -8.69
N TYR A 47 3.60 10.52 -8.40
CA TYR A 47 4.85 10.80 -7.71
C TYR A 47 6.04 10.38 -8.57
N ILE A 48 6.12 9.10 -8.95
CA ILE A 48 7.30 8.55 -9.65
C ILE A 48 7.46 9.19 -11.04
N ARG A 49 6.40 9.24 -11.85
CA ARG A 49 6.48 9.74 -13.25
C ARG A 49 6.78 11.23 -13.37
N ILE A 50 6.52 12.01 -12.33
CA ILE A 50 6.72 13.47 -12.35
C ILE A 50 7.97 13.90 -11.57
N SER A 51 8.65 12.97 -10.90
CA SER A 51 9.85 13.26 -10.11
C SER A 51 11.12 12.98 -10.91
N PRO A 52 12.17 13.82 -10.79
CA PRO A 52 13.49 13.48 -11.27
C PRO A 52 14.11 12.40 -10.37
N LEU A 53 14.36 11.22 -10.93
CA LEU A 53 14.89 10.05 -10.20
C LEU A 53 16.14 9.52 -10.92
N PRO A 54 17.30 10.18 -10.74
CA PRO A 54 18.53 9.80 -11.45
C PRO A 54 19.09 8.43 -11.00
N ASP A 55 18.75 7.99 -9.79
CA ASP A 55 19.20 6.74 -9.20
C ASP A 55 18.18 6.19 -8.18
N ALA A 56 18.41 4.94 -7.78
CA ALA A 56 17.55 4.24 -6.82
C ALA A 56 17.61 4.86 -5.42
N GLU A 57 18.76 5.40 -4.99
CA GLU A 57 18.92 5.99 -3.66
C GLU A 57 18.05 7.24 -3.50
N THR A 58 18.02 8.08 -4.54
CA THR A 58 17.15 9.25 -4.62
C THR A 58 15.69 8.85 -4.61
N ALA A 59 15.31 7.79 -5.32
CA ALA A 59 13.94 7.27 -5.25
C ALA A 59 13.57 6.79 -3.84
N LEU A 60 14.45 6.02 -3.18
CA LEU A 60 14.22 5.51 -1.83
C LEU A 60 14.02 6.64 -0.81
N ARG A 61 14.79 7.73 -0.91
CA ARG A 61 14.63 8.91 -0.04
C ARG A 61 13.28 9.60 -0.17
N GLN A 62 12.62 9.48 -1.33
CA GLN A 62 11.36 10.16 -1.59
C GLN A 62 10.13 9.34 -1.17
N ILE A 63 10.26 8.02 -1.03
CA ILE A 63 9.14 7.11 -0.78
C ILE A 63 8.34 7.51 0.46
N ASP A 64 9.03 7.81 1.57
CA ASP A 64 8.36 8.16 2.82
C ASP A 64 7.51 9.42 2.68
N GLY A 65 8.03 10.45 2.00
CA GLY A 65 7.28 11.68 1.73
C GLY A 65 6.06 11.47 0.83
N TRP A 66 6.18 10.61 -0.19
CA TRP A 66 5.06 10.27 -1.07
C TRP A 66 3.98 9.47 -0.34
N ILE A 67 4.36 8.54 0.54
CA ILE A 67 3.41 7.78 1.36
C ILE A 67 2.69 8.71 2.34
N GLU A 68 3.39 9.67 2.92
CA GLU A 68 2.80 10.64 3.84
C GLU A 68 1.79 11.54 3.12
N ASP A 69 2.15 12.08 1.96
CA ASP A 69 1.24 12.90 1.13
C ASP A 69 0.01 12.10 0.67
N TYR A 70 0.20 10.84 0.24
CA TYR A 70 -0.91 9.96 -0.10
C TYR A 70 -1.89 9.77 1.07
N ASN A 71 -1.37 9.60 2.29
CA ASN A 71 -2.19 9.30 3.47
C ASN A 71 -2.85 10.53 4.10
N GLU A 72 -2.22 11.71 4.01
CA GLU A 72 -2.71 12.94 4.64
C GLU A 72 -3.48 13.86 3.67
N ILE A 73 -3.10 13.88 2.39
CA ILE A 73 -3.54 14.92 1.44
C ILE A 73 -4.31 14.33 0.25
N HIS A 74 -3.89 13.19 -0.31
CA HIS A 74 -4.47 12.67 -1.55
C HIS A 74 -5.98 12.35 -1.42
N PRO A 75 -6.85 12.95 -2.24
CA PRO A 75 -8.29 12.76 -2.10
C PRO A 75 -8.78 11.48 -2.78
N HIS A 76 -9.66 10.74 -2.10
CA HIS A 76 -10.26 9.53 -2.65
C HIS A 76 -11.77 9.66 -2.83
N SER A 77 -12.27 9.43 -4.04
CA SER A 77 -13.72 9.47 -4.34
C SER A 77 -14.53 8.50 -3.47
N ALA A 78 -14.00 7.29 -3.23
CA ALA A 78 -14.60 6.29 -2.33
C ALA A 78 -14.69 6.76 -0.86
N LEU A 79 -13.88 7.75 -0.48
CA LEU A 79 -13.85 8.34 0.87
C LEU A 79 -14.51 9.72 0.92
N LYS A 80 -15.44 10.03 -0.01
CA LYS A 80 -16.08 11.36 -0.13
C LYS A 80 -15.05 12.49 -0.30
N MET A 81 -13.99 12.23 -1.06
CA MET A 81 -12.86 13.13 -1.30
C MET A 81 -11.98 13.42 -0.08
N ALA A 82 -12.16 12.70 1.03
CA ALA A 82 -11.21 12.73 2.14
C ALA A 82 -9.94 11.93 1.81
N SER A 83 -8.83 12.28 2.46
CA SER A 83 -7.64 11.44 2.51
C SER A 83 -7.82 10.25 3.45
N PRO A 84 -6.99 9.19 3.34
CA PRO A 84 -7.08 8.02 4.21
C PRO A 84 -7.06 8.35 5.70
N ARG A 85 -6.16 9.23 6.15
CA ARG A 85 -6.08 9.60 7.57
C ARG A 85 -7.21 10.52 8.02
N GLN A 86 -7.69 11.42 7.16
CA GLN A 86 -8.90 12.19 7.46
C GLN A 86 -10.10 11.26 7.71
N PHE A 87 -10.27 10.24 6.85
CA PHE A 87 -11.33 9.26 6.99
C PHE A 87 -11.22 8.42 8.27
N ILE A 88 -10.01 7.95 8.61
CA ILE A 88 -9.78 7.19 9.86
C ILE A 88 -10.07 8.05 11.09
N ARG A 89 -9.59 9.29 11.13
CA ARG A 89 -9.83 10.23 12.24
C ARG A 89 -11.33 10.49 12.42
N ALA A 90 -12.06 10.70 11.32
CA ALA A 90 -13.50 10.92 11.36
C ALA A 90 -14.32 9.70 11.83
N LYS A 91 -13.81 8.48 11.62
CA LYS A 91 -14.45 7.22 12.08
C LYS A 91 -14.10 6.82 13.51
N SER A 92 -13.08 7.43 14.09
CA SER A 92 -12.61 7.13 15.45
C SER A 92 -13.28 8.02 16.51
N ASN A 93 -14.18 8.91 16.08
CA ASN A 93 -15.08 9.72 16.90
C ASN A 93 -16.48 9.12 16.91
#